data_AF-A0A3D0USQ3-F1
#
_entry.id   AF-A0A3D0USQ3-F1
#
_cell.length_a   1.000
_cell.length_b   1.000
_cell.length_c   1.000
_cell.angle_alpha   90.00
_cell.angle_beta   90.00
_cell.angle_gamma   90.00
#
_symmetry.space_group_name_H-M   'P 1'
#
loop_
_entity.id
_entity.type
_entity.pdbx_description
1 polymer ?
#
loop_
_entity_poly.entity_id
_entity_poly.type
_entity_poly.pdbx_seq_one_letter_code
_entity_poly.pdbx_strand_id
1 'polypeptide(L)'
;MKTGEGKTLVAVAPVYLNALSGKGVHVVTVNDYLASRDSDWMSNVYSFLGLSVGCVTKQVSLQKRREMYGCDITYVENSEL
;
A
#
# COMPACT_ATOMS: atom_id res chain seq x y z
N MET A 1 16.37 1.69 -10.69
CA MET A 1 15.44 1.60 -11.83
C MET A 1 15.19 2.98 -12.42
N LYS A 2 15.18 3.14 -13.74
CA LYS A 2 14.82 4.37 -14.46
C LYS A 2 13.31 4.58 -14.53
N THR A 3 12.87 5.77 -14.93
CA THR A 3 11.45 6.07 -15.17
C THR A 3 10.93 5.20 -16.31
N GLY A 4 9.72 4.63 -16.16
CA GLY A 4 9.13 3.73 -17.15
C GLY A 4 9.45 2.23 -16.95
N GLU A 5 10.40 1.86 -16.09
CA GLU A 5 10.76 0.46 -15.83
C GLU A 5 9.76 -0.29 -14.90
N GLY A 6 8.58 0.28 -14.63
CA GLY A 6 7.53 -0.42 -13.87
C GLY A 6 7.80 -0.57 -12.37
N LYS A 7 8.36 0.44 -11.69
CA LYS A 7 8.67 0.39 -10.25
C LYS A 7 7.47 -0.06 -9.39
N THR A 8 6.27 0.43 -9.70
CA THR A 8 5.04 0.06 -9.00
C THR A 8 4.74 -1.44 -9.10
N LEU A 9 4.87 -2.02 -10.30
CA LEU A 9 4.66 -3.45 -10.50
C LEU A 9 5.77 -4.28 -9.86
N VAL A 10 7.03 -3.83 -9.97
CA VAL A 10 8.18 -4.51 -9.34
C VAL A 10 8.04 -4.56 -7.81
N ALA A 11 7.41 -3.56 -7.20
CA ALA A 11 7.17 -3.53 -5.75
C ALA A 11 6.22 -4.65 -5.27
N VAL A 12 5.38 -5.22 -6.13
CA VAL A 12 4.40 -6.25 -5.75
C VAL A 12 5.08 -7.49 -5.14
N ALA A 13 6.15 -7.98 -5.75
CA ALA A 13 6.84 -9.18 -5.29
C ALA A 13 7.43 -9.05 -3.87
N PRO A 14 8.24 -8.02 -3.54
CA PRO A 14 8.73 -7.86 -2.17
C PRO A 14 7.63 -7.50 -1.18
N VAL A 15 6.61 -6.74 -1.59
CA VAL A 15 5.48 -6.42 -0.69
C VAL A 15 4.71 -7.69 -0.32
N TYR A 16 4.35 -8.51 -1.31
CA TYR A 16 3.66 -9.77 -1.07
C TYR A 16 4.46 -10.69 -0.14
N LEU A 17 5.74 -10.90 -0.44
CA LEU A 17 6.61 -11.77 0.37
C LEU A 17 6.67 -11.34 1.83
N ASN A 18 6.82 -10.05 2.10
CA ASN A 18 6.92 -9.55 3.47
C ASN A 18 5.56 -9.55 4.18
N ALA A 19 4.46 -9.32 3.47
CA ALA A 19 3.11 -9.35 4.02
C ALA A 19 2.74 -10.74 4.56
N LEU A 20 3.28 -11.82 3.98
CA LEU A 20 3.08 -13.19 4.50
C LEU A 20 3.59 -13.41 5.94
N SER A 21 4.43 -12.51 6.46
CA SER A 21 4.87 -12.57 7.85
C SER A 21 3.79 -12.13 8.87
N GLY A 22 2.68 -11.55 8.40
CA GLY A 22 1.58 -11.06 9.25
C GLY A 22 1.92 -9.81 10.07
N LYS A 23 3.02 -9.11 9.77
CA LYS A 23 3.48 -7.92 10.50
C LYS A 23 3.02 -6.59 9.87
N GLY A 24 2.32 -6.65 8.74
CA GLY A 24 2.01 -5.49 7.92
C GLY A 24 3.19 -5.02 7.07
N VAL A 25 2.91 -4.43 5.91
CA VAL A 25 3.91 -3.79 5.04
C VAL A 25 3.46 -2.38 4.68
N HIS A 26 4.31 -1.38 4.91
CA HIS A 26 4.03 0.00 4.52
C HIS A 26 4.68 0.34 3.18
N VAL A 27 3.88 0.73 2.20
CA VAL A 27 4.35 1.23 0.90
C VAL A 27 4.26 2.75 0.89
N VAL A 28 5.41 3.41 1.03
CA VAL A 28 5.48 4.87 1.12
C VAL A 28 5.56 5.49 -0.26
N THR A 29 4.68 6.46 -0.51
CA THR A 29 4.66 7.27 -1.72
C THR A 29 4.88 8.74 -1.38
N VAL A 30 5.13 9.56 -2.41
CA VAL A 30 5.45 10.99 -2.20
C VAL A 30 4.21 11.88 -2.02
N ASN A 31 3.01 11.39 -2.31
CA ASN A 31 1.76 12.14 -2.10
C ASN A 31 0.53 11.22 -2.06
N ASP A 32 -0.57 11.73 -1.50
CA ASP A 32 -1.86 11.03 -1.38
C ASP A 32 -2.38 10.50 -2.73
N TYR A 33 -2.19 11.24 -3.82
CA TYR A 33 -2.64 10.80 -5.14
C TYR A 33 -1.95 9.50 -5.57
N LEU A 34 -0.63 9.40 -5.38
CA LEU A 34 0.12 8.20 -5.72
C LEU A 34 -0.19 7.04 -4.77
N ALA A 35 -0.39 7.32 -3.47
CA ALA A 35 -0.83 6.30 -2.50
C ALA A 35 -2.17 5.68 -2.92
N SER A 36 -3.18 6.51 -3.22
CA SER A 36 -4.49 6.05 -3.66
C SER A 36 -4.43 5.33 -5.01
N ARG A 37 -3.78 5.93 -6.01
CA ARG A 37 -3.68 5.31 -7.35
C ARG A 37 -2.99 3.95 -7.30
N ASP A 38 -1.87 3.84 -6.59
CA ASP A 38 -1.09 2.60 -6.57
C ASP A 38 -1.76 1.52 -5.72
N SER A 39 -2.41 1.89 -4.61
CA SER A 39 -3.23 0.96 -3.82
C SER A 39 -4.43 0.47 -4.62
N ASP A 40 -5.20 1.35 -5.28
CA ASP A 40 -6.35 0.96 -6.10
C ASP A 40 -5.93 0.01 -7.22
N TRP A 41 -4.81 0.32 -7.90
CA TRP A 41 -4.36 -0.50 -9.03
C TRP A 41 -3.83 -1.87 -8.58
N MET A 42 -2.92 -1.90 -7.60
CA MET A 42 -2.27 -3.14 -7.16
C MET A 42 -3.12 -3.98 -6.21
N SER A 43 -4.18 -3.41 -5.60
CA SER A 43 -5.13 -4.13 -4.75
C SER A 43 -5.72 -5.36 -5.43
N ASN A 44 -5.92 -5.32 -6.75
CA ASN A 44 -6.42 -6.46 -7.52
C ASN A 44 -5.50 -7.68 -7.41
N VAL A 45 -4.18 -7.47 -7.46
CA VAL A 45 -3.19 -8.56 -7.36
C VAL A 45 -3.14 -9.10 -5.93
N TYR A 46 -3.06 -8.20 -4.94
CA TYR A 46 -2.97 -8.59 -3.53
C TYR A 46 -4.24 -9.30 -3.06
N SER A 47 -5.43 -8.78 -3.41
CA SER A 47 -6.72 -9.35 -3.03
C SER A 47 -6.96 -10.69 -3.72
N PHE A 48 -6.53 -10.85 -4.98
CA PHE A 48 -6.53 -12.15 -5.66
C PHE A 48 -5.70 -13.20 -4.93
N LEU A 49 -4.58 -12.78 -4.31
CA LEU A 49 -3.71 -13.62 -3.50
C LEU A 49 -4.12 -13.71 -2.02
N GLY A 50 -5.29 -13.17 -1.65
CA GLY A 50 -5.86 -13.26 -0.31
C GLY A 50 -5.34 -12.26 0.72
N LEU A 51 -4.63 -11.22 0.29
CA LEU A 51 -4.14 -10.15 1.18
C LEU A 51 -5.03 -8.92 1.13
N SER A 52 -5.21 -8.29 2.28
CA SER A 52 -5.94 -7.02 2.45
C SER A 52 -5.02 -5.82 2.20
N VAL A 53 -5.60 -4.75 1.64
CA VAL A 53 -4.87 -3.52 1.31
C VAL A 53 -5.62 -2.32 1.88
N GLY A 54 -4.90 -1.49 2.65
CA GLY A 54 -5.35 -0.21 3.14
C GLY A 54 -4.63 0.95 2.47
N CYS A 55 -5.24 2.13 2.46
CA CYS A 55 -4.63 3.37 2.01
C CYS A 55 -4.90 4.48 3.02
N VAL A 56 -3.84 5.15 3.50
CA VAL A 56 -3.94 6.28 4.43
C VAL A 56 -3.55 7.55 3.68
N THR A 57 -4.54 8.43 3.54
CA THR A 57 -4.37 9.79 3.03
C THR A 57 -4.80 10.81 4.08
N LYS A 58 -4.61 12.09 3.81
CA LYS A 58 -5.01 13.19 4.71
C LYS A 58 -6.51 13.25 4.98
N GLN A 59 -7.31 12.68 4.07
CA GLN A 59 -8.77 12.71 4.14
C GLN A 59 -9.35 11.56 4.99
N VAL A 60 -8.54 10.57 5.35
CA VAL A 60 -8.98 9.41 6.14
C VAL A 60 -9.09 9.79 7.61
N SER A 61 -10.29 9.60 8.19
CA SER A 61 -10.54 9.86 9.61
C SER A 61 -9.68 8.98 10.52
N LEU A 62 -9.38 9.47 11.73
CA LEU A 62 -8.59 8.75 12.74
C LEU A 62 -9.10 7.33 13.01
N GLN A 63 -10.42 7.16 13.08
CA GLN A 63 -11.03 5.85 13.30
C GLN A 63 -10.74 4.89 12.13
N LYS A 64 -10.86 5.38 10.90
CA LYS A 64 -10.63 4.60 9.69
C LYS A 64 -9.15 4.31 9.46
N ARG A 65 -8.25 5.20 9.89
CA ARG A 65 -6.79 4.96 9.84
C ARG A 65 -6.38 3.71 10.59
N ARG A 66 -6.96 3.48 11.78
CA ARG A 66 -6.67 2.28 12.57
C ARG A 66 -7.05 1.00 11.82
N GLU A 67 -8.15 1.04 11.06
CA GLU A 67 -8.56 -0.08 10.21
C GLU A 67 -7.59 -0.27 9.03
N MET A 68 -7.16 0.81 8.37
CA MET A 68 -6.22 0.76 7.23
C MET A 68 -4.82 0.24 7.62
N TYR A 69 -4.34 0.61 8.80
CA TYR A 69 -3.10 0.07 9.37
C TYR A 69 -3.22 -1.37 9.86
N GLY A 70 -4.46 -1.88 9.99
CA GLY A 70 -4.74 -3.28 10.30
C GLY A 70 -4.73 -4.19 9.07
N CYS A 71 -4.58 -3.66 7.86
CA CYS A 71 -4.44 -4.46 6.64
C CYS A 71 -3.04 -5.09 6.53
N ASP A 72 -2.93 -6.14 5.73
CA ASP A 72 -1.64 -6.81 5.45
C ASP A 72 -0.65 -5.86 4.75
N ILE A 73 -1.18 -4.94 3.93
CA ILE A 73 -0.43 -3.94 3.19
C ILE A 73 -1.10 -2.58 3.38
N THR A 74 -0.33 -1.54 3.68
CA THR A 74 -0.83 -0.16 3.81
C THR A 74 -0.04 0.77 2.90
N TYR A 75 -0.72 1.42 1.95
CA TYR A 75 -0.14 2.53 1.19
C TYR A 75 -0.29 3.83 1.96
N VAL A 76 0.79 4.61 2.05
CA VAL A 76 0.82 5.85 2.83
C VAL A 76 1.62 6.93 2.11
N GLU A 77 1.33 8.18 2.44
CA GLU A 77 2.19 9.31 2.12
C GLU A 77 3.25 9.49 3.21
N ASN A 78 4.43 10.00 2.85
CA ASN A 78 5.58 10.08 3.75
C ASN A 78 5.35 10.89 5.03
N SER A 79 4.52 11.94 5.02
CA SER A 79 4.19 12.73 6.22
C SER A 79 3.16 12.06 7.15
N GLU A 80 2.58 10.94 6.73
CA GLU A 80 1.53 10.22 7.48
C GLU A 80 2.03 8.96 8.21
N LEU A 81 3.33 8.68 8.13
CA LEU A 81 4.00 7.52 8.72
C LEU A 81 4.42 7.75 10.17
#